data_AF-A0A1S1V810-F1
#
_entry.id   AF-A0A1S1V810-F1
#
_cell.length_a   1.000
_cell.length_b   1.000
_cell.length_c   1.000
_cell.angle_alpha   90.00
_cell.angle_beta   90.00
_cell.angle_gamma   90.00
#
_symmetry.space_group_name_H-M   'P 1'
#
loop_
_entity.id
_entity.type
_entity.pdbx_description
1 polymer ?
#
loop_
_entity_poly.entity_id
_entity_poly.type
_entity_poly.pdbx_seq_one_letter_code
_entity_poly.pdbx_strand_id
1 'polypeptide(L)'
;MFCKNCGQKLDSTSEFCPNCGAKPDGKMPSSRGPAIQYQPKEDNKKGWQIAAIAMAVVVAFTGLGLGVYIFSNEMDKRNQAQNQIQQNNTEQQVQSSDSVEQSQKSALEDENAKLEQELEKKSQEVQEKVLVDENARLKARLDELSQNIYSQNSGSVVQSGGDYFGNSYYVSWSDLNGLSKTDIELLRNEIYARNGYVFKEAKFGNYFSSMSWYYPNYNFSESMFNSVEKANIDLIVEYEEYMGWR
;
A
#
# COMPACT_ATOMS: atom_id res chain seq x y z
N MET A 1 22.23 57.38 43.75
CA MET A 1 21.51 57.09 42.48
C MET A 1 20.63 55.84 42.69
N PHE A 2 20.15 55.16 41.64
CA PHE A 2 19.47 53.84 41.76
C PHE A 2 20.18 52.82 40.87
N CYS A 3 20.25 51.56 41.31
CA CYS A 3 20.88 50.49 40.54
C CYS A 3 19.98 50.08 39.37
N LYS A 4 20.49 50.17 38.13
CA LYS A 4 19.74 49.78 36.91
C LYS A 4 19.38 48.29 36.84
N ASN A 5 20.04 47.43 37.62
CA ASN A 5 19.86 45.97 37.58
C ASN A 5 18.87 45.44 38.63
N CYS A 6 18.75 46.08 39.80
CA CYS A 6 17.89 45.62 40.90
C CYS A 6 17.02 46.71 41.56
N GLY A 7 16.99 47.93 41.01
CA GLY A 7 16.13 49.03 41.47
C GLY A 7 16.51 49.68 42.81
N GLN A 8 17.40 49.08 43.62
CA GLN A 8 17.76 49.61 44.93
C GLN A 8 18.49 50.95 44.87
N LYS A 9 18.20 51.83 45.84
CA LYS A 9 18.87 53.13 46.02
C LYS A 9 20.34 52.91 46.41
N LEU A 10 21.24 53.47 45.61
CA LEU A 10 22.69 53.49 45.84
C LEU A 10 23.11 54.85 46.41
N ASP A 11 24.10 54.85 47.30
CA ASP A 11 24.78 56.08 47.67
C ASP A 11 25.59 56.61 46.47
N SER A 12 25.86 57.92 46.43
CA SER A 12 26.71 58.56 45.41
C SER A 12 28.18 58.08 45.42
N THR A 13 28.63 57.46 46.52
CA THR A 13 30.00 56.94 46.71
C THR A 13 30.13 55.43 46.48
N SER A 14 29.04 54.72 46.15
CA SER A 14 29.01 53.25 46.04
C SER A 14 29.70 52.74 44.76
N GLU A 15 30.94 52.25 44.88
CA GLU A 15 31.69 51.66 43.75
C GLU A 15 31.07 50.37 43.16
N PHE A 16 30.19 49.69 43.91
CA PHE A 16 29.46 48.48 43.51
C PHE A 16 28.07 48.46 44.18
N CYS A 17 27.08 47.80 43.57
CA CYS A 17 25.79 47.58 44.22
C CYS A 17 25.90 46.48 45.31
N PRO A 18 25.55 46.76 46.58
CA PRO A 18 25.68 45.78 47.66
C PRO A 18 24.65 44.64 47.62
N ASN A 19 23.64 44.72 46.75
CA ASN A 19 22.59 43.69 46.61
C ASN A 19 22.88 42.73 45.44
N CYS A 20 23.19 43.26 44.24
CA CYS A 20 23.42 42.45 43.04
C CYS A 20 24.87 42.46 42.50
N GLY A 21 25.83 43.03 43.24
CA GLY A 21 27.26 43.05 42.88
C GLY A 21 27.66 43.92 41.68
N ALA A 22 26.72 44.48 40.93
CA ALA A 22 26.99 45.22 39.70
C ALA A 22 27.72 46.56 39.94
N LYS A 23 28.78 46.83 39.17
CA LYS A 23 29.52 48.10 39.16
C LYS A 23 28.70 49.19 38.43
N PRO A 24 28.53 50.43 38.93
CA PRO A 24 27.65 51.43 38.31
C PRO A 24 28.05 51.91 36.90
N ASP A 25 29.32 51.74 36.54
CA ASP A 25 30.04 52.40 35.46
C ASP A 25 30.75 51.43 34.48
N GLY A 26 30.72 50.12 34.77
CA GLY A 26 30.85 49.06 33.77
C GLY A 26 32.26 48.66 33.29
N LYS A 27 33.35 49.08 33.95
CA LYS A 27 34.74 48.63 33.62
C LYS A 27 35.61 48.33 34.87
N MET A 28 36.60 47.45 34.71
CA MET A 28 37.71 47.13 35.65
C MET A 28 38.88 48.16 35.48
N PRO A 29 40.04 48.19 36.24
CA PRO A 29 40.68 47.14 37.08
C PRO A 29 41.60 47.54 38.31
N SER A 30 42.18 46.52 38.99
CA SER A 30 43.60 46.35 39.48
C SER A 30 44.37 47.28 40.48
N SER A 31 45.10 46.60 41.43
CA SER A 31 46.53 46.74 41.89
C SER A 31 47.09 47.55 43.12
N ARG A 32 47.64 46.79 44.09
CA ARG A 32 49.02 46.81 44.75
C ARG A 32 49.52 47.85 45.82
N GLY A 33 49.80 47.33 47.05
CA GLY A 33 51.07 47.42 47.86
C GLY A 33 51.48 48.74 48.55
N PRO A 34 52.53 48.80 49.45
CA PRO A 34 53.44 47.79 50.08
C PRO A 34 53.21 47.68 51.64
N ALA A 35 54.08 47.43 52.65
CA ALA A 35 55.54 47.18 52.89
C ALA A 35 55.79 46.43 54.27
N ILE A 36 57.05 46.18 54.73
CA ILE A 36 57.43 45.40 55.96
C ILE A 36 58.74 45.88 56.68
N GLN A 37 58.90 45.67 58.00
CA GLN A 37 60.18 45.56 58.77
C GLN A 37 60.14 44.47 59.88
N TYR A 38 61.27 44.14 60.55
CA TYR A 38 61.52 42.87 61.30
C TYR A 38 62.46 42.98 62.53
N GLN A 39 62.32 42.09 63.54
CA GLN A 39 63.34 41.63 64.53
C GLN A 39 62.91 40.29 65.25
N PRO A 40 63.74 39.60 66.09
CA PRO A 40 63.83 38.12 66.10
C PRO A 40 63.36 37.37 67.40
N LYS A 41 63.75 36.08 67.52
CA LYS A 41 63.31 35.07 68.52
C LYS A 41 64.29 34.83 69.68
N GLU A 42 63.80 34.14 70.72
CA GLU A 42 64.57 33.40 71.74
C GLU A 42 63.96 31.97 71.92
N ASP A 43 64.67 31.01 72.51
CA ASP A 43 64.33 29.57 72.49
C ASP A 43 64.10 28.91 73.87
N ASN A 44 63.39 27.77 73.91
CA ASN A 44 63.40 26.90 75.10
C ASN A 44 62.92 25.44 74.87
N LYS A 45 63.42 24.52 75.72
CA LYS A 45 63.33 23.05 75.54
C LYS A 45 62.05 22.40 76.10
N LYS A 46 60.89 22.53 75.43
CA LYS A 46 59.69 21.69 75.73
C LYS A 46 58.90 21.14 74.52
N GLY A 47 59.40 21.29 73.28
CA GLY A 47 58.63 20.97 72.07
C GLY A 47 58.24 19.49 71.84
N TRP A 48 59.01 18.51 72.34
CA TRP A 48 58.82 17.11 71.93
C TRP A 48 57.48 16.49 72.34
N GLN A 49 56.94 16.83 73.52
CA GLN A 49 55.64 16.29 73.94
C GLN A 49 54.47 16.83 73.10
N ILE A 50 54.55 18.07 72.60
CA ILE A 50 53.56 18.62 71.66
C ILE A 50 53.65 17.88 70.32
N ALA A 51 54.86 17.62 69.82
CA ALA A 51 55.09 16.84 68.60
C ALA A 51 54.59 15.38 68.72
N ALA A 52 54.77 14.75 69.89
CA ALA A 52 54.28 13.38 70.15
C ALA A 52 52.75 13.31 70.16
N ILE A 53 52.07 14.25 70.82
CA ILE A 53 50.60 14.35 70.84
C ILE A 53 50.07 14.62 69.42
N ALA A 54 50.69 15.53 68.67
CA ALA A 54 50.31 15.80 67.28
C ALA A 54 50.43 14.56 66.39
N MET A 55 51.52 13.78 66.50
CA MET A 55 51.66 12.51 65.78
C MET A 55 50.59 11.49 66.18
N ALA A 56 50.30 11.32 67.48
CA ALA A 56 49.27 10.38 67.94
C ALA A 56 47.87 10.72 67.37
N VAL A 57 47.52 12.01 67.32
CA VAL A 57 46.27 12.48 66.71
C VAL A 57 46.24 12.22 65.20
N VAL A 58 47.32 12.48 64.48
CA VAL A 58 47.42 12.19 63.04
C VAL A 58 47.27 10.69 62.75
N VAL A 59 47.91 9.83 63.55
CA VAL A 59 47.81 8.36 63.42
C VAL A 59 46.39 7.85 63.74
N ALA A 60 45.70 8.45 64.71
CA ALA A 60 44.31 8.12 64.98
C ALA A 60 43.38 8.49 63.80
N PHE A 61 43.56 9.67 63.20
CA PHE A 61 42.75 10.09 62.04
C PHE A 61 43.06 9.30 60.77
N THR A 62 44.32 8.93 60.50
CA THR A 62 44.65 8.08 59.34
C THR A 62 44.16 6.64 59.54
N GLY A 63 44.23 6.11 60.77
CA GLY A 63 43.66 4.81 61.12
C GLY A 63 42.13 4.76 60.95
N LEU A 64 41.42 5.79 61.41
CA LEU A 64 39.97 5.92 61.19
C LEU A 64 39.62 6.07 59.71
N GLY A 65 40.38 6.88 58.95
CA GLY A 65 40.19 7.04 57.50
C GLY A 65 40.37 5.72 56.74
N LEU A 66 41.40 4.94 57.07
CA LEU A 66 41.61 3.60 56.52
C LEU A 66 40.50 2.62 56.92
N GLY A 67 40.05 2.66 58.17
CA GLY A 67 38.94 1.83 58.65
C GLY A 67 37.63 2.10 57.89
N VAL A 68 37.28 3.38 57.69
CA VAL A 68 36.11 3.79 56.90
C VAL A 68 36.27 3.38 55.43
N TYR A 69 37.44 3.59 54.82
CA TYR A 69 37.71 3.25 53.42
C TYR A 69 37.63 1.73 53.14
N ILE A 70 38.15 0.91 54.05
CA ILE A 70 38.05 -0.56 53.97
C ILE A 70 36.58 -0.99 54.15
N PHE A 71 35.85 -0.37 55.09
CA PHE A 71 34.45 -0.70 55.34
C PHE A 71 33.53 -0.33 54.15
N SER A 72 33.71 0.84 53.53
CA SER A 72 32.93 1.23 52.33
C SER A 72 33.20 0.29 51.15
N ASN A 73 34.47 -0.02 50.88
CA ASN A 73 34.87 -0.93 49.79
C ASN A 73 34.35 -2.36 49.99
N GLU A 74 34.09 -2.79 51.22
CA GLU A 74 33.51 -4.11 51.52
C GLU A 74 31.96 -4.11 51.47
N MET A 75 31.31 -2.98 51.73
CA MET A 75 29.86 -2.81 51.58
C MET A 75 29.45 -2.81 50.10
N ASP A 76 30.20 -2.14 49.21
CA ASP A 76 29.88 -2.09 47.78
C ASP A 76 29.87 -3.48 47.12
N LYS A 77 30.78 -4.37 47.50
CA LYS A 77 30.81 -5.78 47.04
C LYS A 77 29.53 -6.54 47.44
N ARG A 78 29.02 -6.28 48.65
CA ARG A 78 27.81 -6.93 49.18
C ARG A 78 26.56 -6.45 48.46
N ASN A 79 26.48 -5.15 48.16
CA ASN A 79 25.41 -4.57 47.35
C ASN A 79 25.42 -5.13 45.92
N GLN A 80 26.60 -5.26 45.29
CA GLN A 80 26.73 -5.87 43.96
C GLN A 80 26.26 -7.34 43.95
N ALA A 81 26.64 -8.12 44.97
CA ALA A 81 26.24 -9.53 45.07
C ALA A 81 24.71 -9.70 45.23
N GLN A 82 24.02 -8.85 45.99
CA GLN A 82 22.56 -8.93 46.11
C GLN A 82 21.83 -8.53 44.82
N ASN A 83 22.30 -7.48 44.12
CA ASN A 83 21.71 -7.05 42.86
C ASN A 83 21.79 -8.13 41.77
N GLN A 84 22.91 -8.86 41.69
CA GLN A 84 23.07 -9.97 40.73
C GLN A 84 22.07 -11.11 40.95
N ILE A 85 21.79 -11.48 42.21
CA ILE A 85 20.80 -12.53 42.53
C ILE A 85 19.39 -12.10 42.08
N GLN A 86 19.06 -10.82 42.21
CA GLN A 86 17.75 -10.29 41.84
C GLN A 86 17.56 -10.16 40.32
N GLN A 87 18.64 -9.85 39.59
CA GLN A 87 18.64 -9.84 38.11
C GLN A 87 18.50 -11.26 37.54
N ASN A 88 19.34 -12.21 37.97
CA ASN A 88 19.34 -13.59 37.47
C ASN A 88 17.97 -14.28 37.63
N ASN A 89 17.29 -14.08 38.76
CA ASN A 89 15.96 -14.64 39.01
C ASN A 89 14.88 -14.04 38.08
N THR A 90 15.05 -12.77 37.66
CA THR A 90 14.11 -12.09 36.76
C THR A 90 14.27 -12.60 35.33
N GLU A 91 15.51 -12.75 34.86
CA GLU A 91 15.82 -13.23 33.51
C GLU A 91 15.35 -14.68 33.28
N GLN A 92 15.50 -15.56 34.29
CA GLN A 92 15.06 -16.95 34.19
C GLN A 92 13.53 -17.11 34.09
N GLN A 93 12.74 -16.21 34.70
CA GLN A 93 11.27 -16.28 34.55
C GLN A 93 10.84 -15.83 33.14
N VAL A 94 11.39 -14.73 32.62
CA VAL A 94 11.00 -14.17 31.31
C VAL A 94 11.34 -15.13 30.15
N GLN A 95 12.51 -15.78 30.16
CA GLN A 95 12.87 -16.75 29.11
C GLN A 95 11.91 -17.96 29.04
N SER A 96 11.21 -18.27 30.14
CA SER A 96 10.30 -19.42 30.23
C SER A 96 8.87 -19.15 29.72
N SER A 97 8.43 -17.88 29.69
CA SER A 97 7.13 -17.50 29.11
C SER A 97 7.21 -17.35 27.60
N ASP A 98 8.16 -16.55 27.13
CA ASP A 98 8.22 -16.08 25.74
C ASP A 98 8.39 -17.26 24.76
N SER A 99 9.16 -18.28 25.15
CA SER A 99 9.42 -19.48 24.35
C SER A 99 8.21 -20.39 24.16
N VAL A 100 7.25 -20.39 25.10
CA VAL A 100 5.99 -21.14 24.99
C VAL A 100 4.95 -20.35 24.20
N GLU A 101 4.83 -19.05 24.46
CA GLU A 101 3.87 -18.18 23.77
C GLU A 101 4.24 -18.01 22.28
N GLN A 102 5.53 -17.85 21.96
CA GLN A 102 6.01 -17.74 20.58
C GLN A 102 5.83 -19.02 19.76
N SER A 103 5.94 -20.21 20.39
CA SER A 103 5.78 -21.50 19.70
C SER A 103 4.31 -21.90 19.49
N GLN A 104 3.41 -21.51 20.39
CA GLN A 104 1.96 -21.61 20.14
C GLN A 104 1.51 -20.62 19.07
N LYS A 105 2.05 -19.39 19.09
CA LYS A 105 1.77 -18.36 18.09
C LYS A 105 2.17 -18.79 16.68
N SER A 106 3.37 -19.36 16.49
CA SER A 106 3.80 -19.84 15.16
C SER A 106 2.93 -20.99 14.64
N ALA A 107 2.51 -21.93 15.50
CA ALA A 107 1.62 -23.01 15.10
C ALA A 107 0.23 -22.52 14.67
N LEU A 108 -0.31 -21.51 15.35
CA LEU A 108 -1.55 -20.84 14.97
C LEU A 108 -1.40 -20.02 13.67
N GLU A 109 -0.24 -19.40 13.43
CA GLU A 109 0.05 -18.69 12.18
C GLU A 109 0.13 -19.66 10.98
N ASP A 110 0.78 -20.81 11.13
CA ASP A 110 0.80 -21.88 10.12
C ASP A 110 -0.60 -22.47 9.84
N GLU A 111 -1.42 -22.69 10.88
CA GLU A 111 -2.79 -23.22 10.71
C GLU A 111 -3.73 -22.19 10.03
N ASN A 112 -3.64 -20.92 10.43
CA ASN A 112 -4.42 -19.85 9.79
C ASN A 112 -4.03 -19.66 8.31
N ALA A 113 -2.74 -19.60 7.98
CA ALA A 113 -2.29 -19.47 6.58
C ALA A 113 -2.78 -20.63 5.69
N LYS A 114 -2.86 -21.84 6.26
CA LYS A 114 -3.40 -23.03 5.58
C LYS A 114 -4.91 -22.96 5.38
N LEU A 115 -5.65 -22.44 6.36
CA LEU A 115 -7.10 -22.20 6.26
C LEU A 115 -7.43 -21.09 5.27
N GLU A 116 -6.64 -20.01 5.22
CA GLU A 116 -6.75 -18.95 4.21
C GLU A 116 -6.53 -19.51 2.79
N GLN A 117 -5.50 -20.34 2.61
CA GLN A 117 -5.25 -20.99 1.31
C GLN A 117 -6.39 -21.93 0.88
N GLU A 118 -7.00 -22.67 1.82
CA GLU A 118 -8.14 -23.54 1.51
C GLU A 118 -9.42 -22.74 1.24
N LEU A 119 -9.64 -21.64 1.97
CA LEU A 119 -10.76 -20.72 1.77
C LEU A 119 -10.69 -20.03 0.41
N GLU A 120 -9.51 -19.52 0.03
CA GLU A 120 -9.29 -18.88 -1.27
C GLU A 120 -9.51 -19.87 -2.43
N LYS A 121 -8.98 -21.10 -2.30
CA LYS A 121 -9.25 -22.16 -3.28
C LYS A 121 -10.74 -22.49 -3.40
N LYS A 122 -11.47 -22.57 -2.29
CA LYS A 122 -12.93 -22.81 -2.28
C LYS A 122 -13.70 -21.61 -2.85
N SER A 123 -13.25 -20.38 -2.60
CA SER A 123 -13.81 -19.16 -3.18
C SER A 123 -13.72 -19.19 -4.70
N GLN A 124 -12.53 -19.51 -5.25
CA GLN A 124 -12.30 -19.65 -6.68
C GLN A 124 -13.12 -20.80 -7.30
N GLU A 125 -13.17 -21.96 -6.65
CA GLU A 125 -13.97 -23.12 -7.11
C GLU A 125 -15.49 -22.81 -7.13
N VAL A 126 -15.98 -22.01 -6.18
CA VAL A 126 -17.37 -21.52 -6.17
C VAL A 126 -17.61 -20.48 -7.26
N GLN A 127 -16.71 -19.52 -7.46
CA GLN A 127 -16.81 -18.53 -8.54
C GLN A 127 -16.83 -19.20 -9.92
N GLU A 128 -15.94 -20.16 -10.18
CA GLU A 128 -15.90 -20.90 -11.44
C GLU A 128 -17.21 -21.65 -11.69
N LYS A 129 -17.74 -22.36 -10.68
CA LYS A 129 -19.01 -23.09 -10.79
C LYS A 129 -20.22 -22.17 -11.02
N VAL A 130 -20.28 -21.02 -10.33
CA VAL A 130 -21.33 -20.01 -10.53
C VAL A 130 -21.23 -19.41 -11.94
N LEU A 131 -20.02 -19.05 -12.40
CA LEU A 131 -19.80 -18.52 -13.75
C LEU A 131 -20.16 -19.54 -14.84
N VAL A 132 -19.87 -20.83 -14.66
CA VAL A 132 -20.22 -21.87 -15.63
C VAL A 132 -21.74 -22.09 -15.70
N ASP A 133 -22.44 -22.15 -14.56
CA ASP A 133 -23.90 -22.28 -14.49
C ASP A 133 -24.60 -21.02 -15.04
N GLU A 134 -24.12 -19.82 -14.72
CA GLU A 134 -24.64 -18.57 -15.25
C GLU A 134 -24.41 -18.43 -16.77
N ASN A 135 -23.22 -18.76 -17.27
CA ASN A 135 -22.96 -18.77 -18.72
C ASN A 135 -23.82 -19.83 -19.46
N ALA A 136 -24.06 -21.01 -18.86
CA ALA A 136 -24.95 -22.01 -19.43
C ALA A 136 -26.41 -21.51 -19.50
N ARG A 137 -26.90 -20.84 -18.45
CA ARG A 137 -28.23 -20.22 -18.41
C ARG A 137 -28.35 -19.06 -19.40
N LEU A 138 -27.36 -18.19 -19.47
CA LEU A 138 -27.31 -17.07 -20.41
C LEU A 138 -27.27 -17.57 -21.85
N LYS A 139 -26.52 -18.64 -22.15
CA LYS A 139 -26.51 -19.28 -23.47
C LYS A 139 -27.86 -19.89 -23.83
N ALA A 140 -28.45 -20.70 -22.94
CA ALA A 140 -29.78 -21.26 -23.16
C ALA A 140 -30.85 -20.17 -23.40
N ARG A 141 -30.77 -19.07 -22.64
CA ARG A 141 -31.64 -17.90 -22.83
C ARG A 141 -31.33 -17.10 -24.10
N LEU A 142 -30.09 -17.08 -24.58
CA LEU A 142 -29.71 -16.49 -25.86
C LEU A 142 -30.22 -17.32 -27.05
N ASP A 143 -30.13 -18.65 -26.96
CA ASP A 143 -30.70 -19.57 -27.94
C ASP A 143 -32.24 -19.44 -27.98
N GLU A 144 -32.88 -19.37 -26.80
CA GLU A 144 -34.33 -19.10 -26.65
C GLU A 144 -34.73 -17.72 -27.19
N LEU A 145 -33.97 -16.67 -26.87
CA LEU A 145 -34.18 -15.31 -27.40
C LEU A 145 -33.98 -15.26 -28.91
N SER A 146 -33.03 -16.02 -29.47
CA SER A 146 -32.81 -16.08 -30.92
C SER A 146 -34.00 -16.72 -31.64
N GLN A 147 -34.57 -17.81 -31.10
CA GLN A 147 -35.80 -18.39 -31.64
C GLN A 147 -37.03 -17.49 -31.43
N ASN A 148 -37.14 -16.83 -30.27
CA ASN A 148 -38.21 -15.89 -30.00
C ASN A 148 -38.11 -14.62 -30.86
N ILE A 149 -36.91 -14.14 -31.21
CA ILE A 149 -36.73 -13.05 -32.18
C ILE A 149 -37.16 -13.52 -33.58
N TYR A 150 -36.78 -14.73 -34.01
CA TYR A 150 -37.27 -15.31 -35.26
C TYR A 150 -38.81 -15.41 -35.31
N SER A 151 -39.44 -15.74 -34.19
CA SER A 151 -40.91 -15.87 -34.09
C SER A 151 -41.63 -14.51 -33.98
N GLN A 152 -41.17 -13.62 -33.09
CA GLN A 152 -41.80 -12.32 -32.80
C GLN A 152 -41.52 -11.29 -33.91
N ASN A 153 -40.32 -11.28 -34.50
CA ASN A 153 -39.93 -10.28 -35.48
C ASN A 153 -40.44 -10.55 -36.91
N SER A 154 -41.13 -11.69 -37.09
CA SER A 154 -42.09 -11.91 -38.19
C SER A 154 -43.25 -10.88 -38.18
N GLY A 155 -43.44 -10.17 -37.06
CA GLY A 155 -44.45 -9.12 -36.91
C GLY A 155 -43.97 -7.69 -37.21
N SER A 156 -42.74 -7.28 -36.86
CA SER A 156 -42.38 -5.84 -36.84
C SER A 156 -40.88 -5.50 -36.96
N VAL A 157 -40.16 -6.11 -37.91
CA VAL A 157 -39.08 -5.44 -38.69
C VAL A 157 -38.97 -6.07 -40.08
N VAL A 158 -39.25 -7.38 -40.21
CA VAL A 158 -39.26 -8.08 -41.51
C VAL A 158 -40.69 -8.20 -42.06
N GLN A 159 -41.28 -7.08 -42.48
CA GLN A 159 -42.49 -7.08 -43.34
C GLN A 159 -42.17 -6.45 -44.70
N SER A 160 -42.55 -7.16 -45.77
CA SER A 160 -42.01 -7.00 -47.14
C SER A 160 -40.54 -7.45 -47.22
N GLY A 161 -40.14 -8.41 -48.06
CA GLY A 161 -40.83 -8.96 -49.22
C GLY A 161 -40.62 -8.16 -50.51
N GLY A 162 -39.82 -7.08 -50.45
CA GLY A 162 -39.38 -6.31 -51.61
C GLY A 162 -37.85 -6.18 -51.65
N ASP A 163 -37.27 -6.55 -52.79
CA ASP A 163 -36.10 -6.04 -53.55
C ASP A 163 -34.99 -5.12 -52.94
N TYR A 164 -34.93 -4.89 -51.63
CA TYR A 164 -34.45 -3.61 -51.12
C TYR A 164 -32.94 -3.32 -51.17
N PHE A 165 -32.06 -4.32 -51.14
CA PHE A 165 -30.61 -4.09 -50.95
C PHE A 165 -29.66 -4.91 -51.84
N GLY A 166 -30.18 -5.71 -52.77
CA GLY A 166 -29.35 -6.47 -53.71
C GLY A 166 -29.26 -5.84 -55.09
N ASN A 167 -30.39 -5.78 -55.79
CA ASN A 167 -30.43 -5.77 -57.23
C ASN A 167 -30.22 -4.38 -57.88
N SER A 168 -30.64 -3.29 -57.22
CA SER A 168 -30.69 -1.95 -57.86
C SER A 168 -30.45 -0.74 -56.94
N TYR A 169 -30.26 -0.95 -55.64
CA TYR A 169 -29.93 0.12 -54.68
C TYR A 169 -28.58 -0.13 -54.05
N TYR A 170 -27.74 0.91 -53.98
CA TYR A 170 -26.47 0.84 -53.26
C TYR A 170 -26.73 0.89 -51.76
N VAL A 171 -26.14 -0.05 -51.03
CA VAL A 171 -26.08 -0.07 -49.56
C VAL A 171 -25.13 1.05 -49.08
N SER A 172 -25.37 1.57 -47.88
CA SER A 172 -24.47 2.50 -47.19
C SER A 172 -24.11 2.03 -45.78
N TRP A 173 -22.99 2.53 -45.23
CA TRP A 173 -22.59 2.30 -43.84
C TRP A 173 -23.70 2.62 -42.81
N SER A 174 -24.58 3.59 -43.11
CA SER A 174 -25.73 3.94 -42.28
C SER A 174 -26.83 2.87 -42.27
N ASP A 175 -27.01 2.11 -43.35
CA ASP A 175 -28.04 1.06 -43.45
C ASP A 175 -27.61 -0.21 -42.69
N LEU A 176 -26.30 -0.43 -42.59
CA LEU A 176 -25.71 -1.56 -41.86
C LEU A 176 -25.62 -1.31 -40.34
N ASN A 177 -25.54 -0.03 -39.94
CA ASN A 177 -25.30 0.36 -38.55
C ASN A 177 -26.47 0.00 -37.61
N GLY A 178 -26.21 -0.92 -36.67
CA GLY A 178 -27.17 -1.37 -35.67
C GLY A 178 -27.93 -2.64 -36.04
N LEU A 179 -27.70 -3.18 -37.24
CA LEU A 179 -28.10 -4.55 -37.60
C LEU A 179 -27.25 -5.58 -36.83
N SER A 180 -27.80 -6.76 -36.56
CA SER A 180 -27.02 -7.83 -35.93
C SER A 180 -26.08 -8.52 -36.93
N LYS A 181 -25.07 -9.25 -36.43
CA LYS A 181 -24.24 -10.11 -37.27
C LYS A 181 -25.06 -11.05 -38.16
N THR A 182 -26.16 -11.60 -37.64
CA THR A 182 -27.04 -12.50 -38.38
C THR A 182 -27.77 -11.77 -39.52
N ASP A 183 -28.24 -10.55 -39.29
CA ASP A 183 -28.93 -9.75 -40.32
C ASP A 183 -27.95 -9.34 -41.43
N ILE A 184 -26.72 -8.98 -41.07
CA ILE A 184 -25.64 -8.61 -41.98
C ILE A 184 -25.15 -9.82 -42.80
N GLU A 185 -25.00 -10.98 -42.15
CA GLU A 185 -24.76 -12.25 -42.85
C GLU A 185 -25.89 -12.57 -43.84
N LEU A 186 -27.16 -12.40 -43.45
CA LEU A 186 -28.32 -12.64 -44.31
C LEU A 186 -28.38 -11.65 -45.48
N LEU A 187 -28.08 -10.37 -45.25
CA LEU A 187 -28.06 -9.31 -46.27
C LEU A 187 -27.08 -9.64 -47.40
N ARG A 188 -25.83 -10.00 -47.06
CA ARG A 188 -24.85 -10.45 -48.05
C ARG A 188 -25.32 -11.72 -48.77
N ASN A 189 -25.79 -12.71 -48.02
CA ASN A 189 -26.21 -13.99 -48.62
C ASN A 189 -27.51 -13.87 -49.44
N GLU A 190 -28.35 -12.85 -49.24
CA GLU A 190 -29.51 -12.61 -50.11
C GLU A 190 -29.08 -12.30 -51.54
N ILE A 191 -28.00 -11.54 -51.75
CA ILE A 191 -27.48 -11.23 -53.10
C ILE A 191 -27.10 -12.53 -53.84
N TYR A 192 -26.44 -13.46 -53.13
CA TYR A 192 -26.16 -14.81 -53.61
C TYR A 192 -27.45 -15.60 -53.89
N ALA A 193 -28.44 -15.56 -52.99
CA ALA A 193 -29.72 -16.25 -53.13
C ALA A 193 -30.55 -15.75 -54.32
N ARG A 194 -30.61 -14.44 -54.56
CA ARG A 194 -31.31 -13.81 -55.69
C ARG A 194 -30.77 -14.29 -57.05
N ASN A 195 -29.48 -14.61 -57.09
CA ASN A 195 -28.78 -15.19 -58.24
C ASN A 195 -28.84 -16.74 -58.29
N GLY A 196 -29.52 -17.38 -57.33
CA GLY A 196 -29.72 -18.83 -57.27
C GLY A 196 -28.56 -19.62 -56.66
N TYR A 197 -27.68 -19.01 -55.87
CA TYR A 197 -26.59 -19.72 -55.19
C TYR A 197 -27.09 -20.87 -54.32
N VAL A 198 -26.46 -22.05 -54.43
CA VAL A 198 -26.84 -23.24 -53.66
C VAL A 198 -26.03 -23.33 -52.36
N PHE A 199 -26.64 -22.91 -51.24
CA PHE A 199 -25.98 -22.84 -49.94
C PHE A 199 -25.58 -24.22 -49.39
N LYS A 200 -24.33 -24.30 -48.89
CA LYS A 200 -23.78 -25.47 -48.18
C LYS A 200 -24.13 -25.46 -46.68
N GLU A 201 -24.26 -24.27 -46.09
CA GLU A 201 -24.63 -24.11 -44.69
C GLU A 201 -26.14 -24.24 -44.49
N ALA A 202 -26.55 -25.13 -43.59
CA ALA A 202 -27.97 -25.41 -43.34
C ALA A 202 -28.76 -24.17 -42.88
N LYS A 203 -28.15 -23.19 -42.20
CA LYS A 203 -28.84 -21.95 -41.79
C LYS A 203 -29.36 -21.17 -43.01
N PHE A 204 -28.49 -20.86 -43.97
CA PHE A 204 -28.87 -20.14 -45.18
C PHE A 204 -29.67 -21.02 -46.14
N GLY A 205 -29.31 -22.30 -46.28
CA GLY A 205 -30.04 -23.26 -47.11
C GLY A 205 -31.50 -23.38 -46.70
N ASN A 206 -31.79 -23.55 -45.40
CA ASN A 206 -33.16 -23.65 -44.89
C ASN A 206 -33.89 -22.31 -44.99
N TYR A 207 -33.24 -21.19 -44.65
CA TYR A 207 -33.83 -19.85 -44.69
C TYR A 207 -34.27 -19.49 -46.12
N PHE A 208 -33.36 -19.50 -47.09
CA PHE A 208 -33.69 -19.12 -48.46
C PHE A 208 -34.58 -20.15 -49.16
N SER A 209 -34.52 -21.45 -48.83
CA SER A 209 -35.48 -22.44 -49.35
C SER A 209 -36.93 -22.24 -48.86
N SER A 210 -37.16 -21.39 -47.85
CA SER A 210 -38.51 -20.96 -47.45
C SER A 210 -39.05 -19.76 -48.25
N MET A 211 -38.19 -19.09 -49.02
CA MET A 211 -38.54 -17.89 -49.78
C MET A 211 -39.11 -18.23 -51.16
N SER A 212 -40.33 -17.80 -51.46
CA SER A 212 -41.03 -18.06 -52.73
C SER A 212 -40.38 -17.46 -53.99
N TRP A 213 -39.37 -16.60 -53.82
CA TRP A 213 -38.58 -15.99 -54.88
C TRP A 213 -37.22 -16.67 -55.11
N TYR A 214 -36.79 -17.60 -54.24
CA TYR A 214 -35.49 -18.27 -54.34
C TYR A 214 -35.59 -19.53 -55.21
N TYR A 215 -34.79 -19.58 -56.28
CA TYR A 215 -34.73 -20.70 -57.21
C TYR A 215 -33.27 -21.16 -57.38
N PRO A 216 -32.90 -22.35 -56.84
CA PRO A 216 -31.55 -22.89 -56.97
C PRO A 216 -31.08 -23.01 -58.42
N ASN A 217 -29.95 -22.36 -58.73
CA ASN A 217 -29.27 -22.38 -60.01
C ASN A 217 -27.93 -23.13 -59.87
N TYR A 218 -27.91 -24.40 -60.28
CA TYR A 218 -26.70 -25.23 -60.25
C TYR A 218 -25.58 -24.75 -61.20
N ASN A 219 -25.87 -23.77 -62.08
CA ASN A 219 -24.88 -23.09 -62.94
C ASN A 219 -24.51 -21.69 -62.41
N PHE A 220 -24.75 -21.40 -61.12
CA PHE A 220 -24.38 -20.12 -60.50
C PHE A 220 -22.89 -19.78 -60.72
N SER A 221 -22.62 -18.50 -60.99
CA SER A 221 -21.29 -17.90 -60.99
C SER A 221 -21.36 -16.46 -60.50
N GLU A 222 -20.38 -16.01 -59.73
CA GLU A 222 -20.25 -14.61 -59.27
C GLU A 222 -20.03 -13.62 -60.45
N SER A 223 -19.71 -14.15 -61.64
CA SER A 223 -19.71 -13.38 -62.89
C SER A 223 -21.10 -12.88 -63.29
N MET A 224 -22.18 -13.48 -62.77
CA MET A 224 -23.57 -13.06 -63.02
C MET A 224 -23.94 -11.76 -62.29
N PHE A 225 -23.29 -11.46 -61.15
CA PHE A 225 -23.60 -10.28 -60.35
C PHE A 225 -23.43 -8.98 -61.15
N ASN A 226 -24.38 -8.07 -61.02
CA ASN A 226 -24.32 -6.73 -61.58
C ASN A 226 -23.36 -5.82 -60.78
N SER A 227 -23.16 -4.57 -61.21
CA SER A 227 -22.22 -3.64 -60.57
C SER A 227 -22.66 -3.15 -59.19
N VAL A 228 -23.97 -3.07 -58.93
CA VAL A 228 -24.55 -2.72 -57.63
C VAL A 228 -24.38 -3.88 -56.66
N GLU A 229 -24.73 -5.10 -57.09
CA GLU A 229 -24.58 -6.32 -56.29
C GLU A 229 -23.13 -6.53 -55.82
N LYS A 230 -22.15 -6.32 -56.71
CA LYS A 230 -20.72 -6.39 -56.35
C LYS A 230 -20.32 -5.33 -55.32
N ALA A 231 -20.65 -4.07 -55.57
CA ALA A 231 -20.34 -2.98 -54.64
C ALA A 231 -21.00 -3.17 -53.26
N ASN A 232 -22.21 -3.73 -53.21
CA ASN A 232 -22.90 -4.05 -51.97
C ASN A 232 -22.24 -5.23 -51.24
N ILE A 233 -21.84 -6.30 -51.95
CA ILE A 233 -21.06 -7.40 -51.35
C ILE A 233 -19.76 -6.86 -50.76
N ASP A 234 -19.00 -6.08 -51.53
CA ASP A 234 -17.71 -5.52 -51.10
C ASP A 234 -17.87 -4.65 -49.83
N LEU A 235 -18.87 -3.76 -49.80
CA LEU A 235 -19.18 -2.90 -48.66
C LEU A 235 -19.66 -3.67 -47.42
N ILE A 236 -20.50 -4.70 -47.59
CA ILE A 236 -20.96 -5.53 -46.47
C ILE A 236 -19.80 -6.34 -45.89
N VAL A 237 -18.87 -6.78 -46.73
CA VAL A 237 -17.64 -7.45 -46.28
C VAL A 237 -16.71 -6.50 -45.52
N GLU A 238 -16.52 -5.26 -46.00
CA GLU A 238 -15.79 -4.22 -45.28
C GLU A 238 -16.41 -3.96 -43.88
N TYR A 239 -17.74 -3.96 -43.79
CA TYR A 239 -18.47 -3.83 -42.53
C TYR A 239 -18.26 -5.03 -41.59
N GLU A 240 -18.33 -6.27 -42.10
CA GLU A 240 -18.05 -7.48 -41.31
C GLU A 240 -16.61 -7.52 -40.78
N GLU A 241 -15.64 -7.09 -41.58
CA GLU A 241 -14.23 -7.02 -41.17
C GLU A 241 -14.01 -5.92 -40.11
N TYR A 242 -14.59 -4.73 -40.29
CA TYR A 242 -14.56 -3.65 -39.30
C TYR A 242 -15.18 -4.04 -37.96
N MET A 243 -16.27 -4.81 -37.98
CA MET A 243 -16.95 -5.31 -36.78
C MET A 243 -16.26 -6.53 -36.13
N GLY A 244 -15.16 -7.03 -36.71
CA GLY A 244 -14.44 -8.21 -36.21
C GLY A 244 -15.27 -9.50 -36.31
N TRP A 245 -16.13 -9.60 -37.32
CA TRP A 245 -17.04 -10.73 -37.54
C TRP A 245 -16.52 -11.75 -38.56
N ARG A 246 -15.41 -11.45 -39.25
CA ARG A 246 -14.80 -12.27 -40.29
C ARG A 246 -13.35 -12.62 -39.96
#